data_AF-A0A1H3R9V0-F1
#
_entry.id   AF-A0A1H3R9V0-F1
#
_cell.length_a   1.000
_cell.length_b   1.000
_cell.length_c   1.000
_cell.angle_alpha   90.00
_cell.angle_beta   90.00
_cell.angle_gamma   90.00
#
_symmetry.space_group_name_H-M   'P 1'
#
loop_
_entity.id
_entity.type
_entity.pdbx_description
1 polymer ?
#
loop_
_entity_poly.entity_id
_entity_poly.type
_entity_poly.pdbx_seq_one_letter_code
_entity_poly.pdbx_strand_id
1 'polypeptide(L)' 'MIGLLAMIEGELMTGDVSEHLAGRIRHRFERRTLLEPGSTERDLRRSLNDLNHRLRYALGEYDQPPQILAVPD' A
#
# COMPACT_ATOMS: atom_id res chain seq x y z
N MET A 1 -9.96 -6.04 7.74
CA MET A 1 -8.80 -6.10 6.82
C MET A 1 -8.32 -4.70 6.42
N ILE A 2 -9.21 -3.79 6.02
CA ILE A 2 -8.88 -2.37 5.73
C ILE A 2 -8.12 -1.69 6.87
N GLY A 3 -8.55 -1.88 8.12
CA GLY A 3 -7.85 -1.31 9.29
C GLY A 3 -6.40 -1.78 9.46
N LEU A 4 -6.07 -3.02 9.05
CA LEU A 4 -4.70 -3.53 9.09
C LEU A 4 -3.83 -2.90 8.00
N LEU A 5 -4.38 -2.70 6.80
CA LEU A 5 -3.67 -2.03 5.71
C LEU A 5 -3.41 -0.57 6.04
N ALA A 6 -4.40 0.14 6.59
CA ALA A 6 -4.26 1.53 7.02
C ALA A 6 -3.24 1.68 8.16
N MET A 7 -3.18 0.73 9.09
CA MET A 7 -2.17 0.71 10.16
C MET A 7 -0.76 0.53 9.59
N ILE A 8 -0.56 -0.44 8.70
CA ILE A 8 0.75 -0.69 8.06
C ILE A 8 1.19 0.52 7.21
N GLU A 9 0.27 1.14 6.47
CA GLU A 9 0.54 2.37 5.72
C GLU A 9 0.98 3.51 6.66
N GLY A 10 0.27 3.68 7.79
CA GLY A 10 0.61 4.68 8.81
C GLY A 10 1.98 4.46 9.43
N GLU A 11 2.30 3.24 9.86
CA GLU A 11 3.61 2.93 10.45
C GLU A 11 4.77 3.08 9.42
N LEU A 12 4.51 2.78 8.14
CA LEU A 12 5.48 3.06 7.07
C LEU A 12 5.67 4.57 6.86
N MET A 13 4.60 5.37 6.98
CA MET A 13 4.71 6.83 6.87
C MET A 13 5.46 7.47 8.04
N THR A 14 5.35 6.93 9.26
CA THR A 14 6.06 7.45 10.44
C THR A 14 7.50 6.94 10.54
N GLY A 15 7.89 5.95 9.73
CA GLY A 15 9.21 5.31 9.81
C GLY A 15 9.35 4.37 11.01
N ASP A 16 8.24 4.04 11.68
CA ASP A 16 8.24 3.14 12.84
C ASP A 16 8.41 1.66 12.44
N VAL A 17 8.19 1.34 11.16
CA VAL A 17 8.47 0.01 10.60
C VAL A 17 9.97 -0.16 10.37
N SER A 18 10.57 -1.17 11.03
CA SER A 18 11.96 -1.54 10.75
C SER A 18 12.21 -1.79 9.26
N GLU A 19 13.37 -1.36 8.73
CA GLU A 19 13.73 -1.56 7.32
C GLU A 19 13.63 -3.03 6.88
N HIS A 20 13.95 -3.96 7.79
CA HIS A 20 13.82 -5.40 7.54
C HIS A 20 12.37 -5.81 7.26
N LEU A 21 11.42 -5.33 8.05
CA LEU A 21 10.00 -5.61 7.86
C LEU A 21 9.47 -4.92 6.60
N ALA A 22 9.82 -3.66 6.36
CA ALA A 22 9.46 -2.93 5.15
C ALA A 22 9.98 -3.66 3.89
N GLY A 23 11.22 -4.16 3.92
CA GLY A 23 11.81 -4.96 2.85
C GLY A 23 11.06 -6.28 2.61
N ARG A 24 10.64 -6.98 3.68
CA ARG A 24 9.82 -8.20 3.55
C ARG A 24 8.44 -7.94 2.94
N ILE A 25 7.80 -6.84 3.33
CA ILE A 25 6.50 -6.44 2.78
C ILE A 25 6.66 -6.13 1.29
N ARG A 26 7.66 -5.32 0.94
CA ARG A 26 8.00 -4.97 -0.45
C ARG A 26 8.21 -6.19 -1.32
N HIS A 27 9.07 -7.11 -0.87
CA HIS A 27 9.38 -8.33 -1.60
C HIS A 27 8.13 -9.20 -1.82
N ARG A 28 7.21 -9.21 -0.86
CA ARG A 28 5.94 -9.93 -1.00
C ARG A 28 5.01 -9.27 -2.02
N PHE A 29 4.99 -7.94 -2.11
CA PHE A 29 4.23 -7.21 -3.11
C PHE A 29 4.80 -7.42 -4.52
N GLU A 30 6.12 -7.40 -4.68
CA GLU A 30 6.81 -7.75 -5.94
C GLU A 30 6.42 -9.14 -6.43
N ARG A 31 6.47 -10.16 -5.54
CA ARG A 31 6.10 -11.54 -5.86
C ARG A 31 4.63 -11.72 -6.26
N ARG A 32 3.77 -10.77 -5.92
CA ARG A 32 2.34 -10.76 -6.26
C ARG A 32 2.02 -9.81 -7.40
N THR A 33 3.04 -9.30 -8.10
CA THR A 33 2.94 -8.32 -9.19
C THR A 33 2.15 -7.08 -8.78
N LEU A 34 2.23 -6.71 -7.50
CA LEU A 34 1.64 -5.49 -6.92
C LEU A 34 2.67 -4.34 -6.83
N LEU A 35 3.96 -4.66 -7.00
CA LEU A 35 5.08 -3.75 -7.11
C LEU A 35 6.01 -4.23 -8.22
N GLU A 36 6.78 -3.32 -8.82
CA GLU A 36 7.88 -3.70 -9.69
C GLU A 36 9.13 -4.07 -8.86
N PRO A 37 10.01 -4.95 -9.37
CA PRO A 37 11.27 -5.25 -8.68
C PRO A 37 12.13 -4.00 -8.50
N GLY A 38 12.63 -3.78 -7.28
CA GLY A 38 13.50 -2.64 -6.99
C GLY A 38 12.75 -1.32 -6.78
N SER A 39 11.43 -1.36 -6.67
CA SER A 39 10.63 -0.19 -6.31
C SER A 39 11.02 0.37 -4.93
N THR A 40 10.77 1.66 -4.76
CA THR A 40 11.11 2.42 -3.57
C THR A 40 10.07 2.20 -2.46
N GLU A 41 10.38 2.68 -1.25
CA GLU A 41 9.41 2.70 -0.16
C GLU A 41 8.19 3.58 -0.49
N ARG A 42 8.38 4.65 -1.26
CA ARG A 42 7.26 5.47 -1.76
C ARG A 42 6.32 4.66 -2.64
N ASP A 43 6.87 3.84 -3.53
CA ASP A 43 6.06 2.98 -4.40
C ASP A 43 5.29 1.94 -3.58
N LEU A 44 5.91 1.41 -2.51
CA LEU A 44 5.23 0.53 -1.56
C LEU A 44 4.05 1.23 -0.88
N ARG A 45 4.26 2.46 -0.38
CA ARG A 45 3.20 3.28 0.23
C ARG A 45 2.05 3.51 -0.76
N ARG A 46 2.38 3.82 -2.02
CA ARG A 46 1.40 3.97 -3.11
C ARG A 46 0.60 2.71 -3.37
N SER A 47 1.25 1.57 -3.53
CA SER A 47 0.54 0.31 -3.78
C SER A 47 -0.33 -0.13 -2.61
N LEU A 48 0.06 0.19 -1.37
CA LEU A 48 -0.77 -0.05 -0.19
C LEU A 48 -2.03 0.83 -0.19
N ASN A 49 -1.87 2.12 -0.49
CA ASN A 49 -2.98 3.06 -0.60
C ASN A 49 -3.97 2.62 -1.70
N ASP A 50 -3.46 2.30 -2.89
CA ASP A 50 -4.27 1.83 -4.02
C ASP A 50 -5.04 0.55 -3.68
N LEU A 51 -4.39 -0.40 -3.00
CA LEU A 51 -5.02 -1.64 -2.57
C LEU A 51 -6.14 -1.37 -1.56
N ASN A 52 -5.91 -0.47 -0.60
CA ASN A 52 -6.89 -0.08 0.40
C ASN A 52 -8.14 0.53 -0.25
N HIS A 53 -7.95 1.48 -1.17
CA HIS A 53 -9.05 2.09 -1.91
C HIS A 53 -9.81 1.09 -2.80
N ARG A 54 -9.11 0.16 -3.46
CA ARG A 54 -9.76 -0.90 -4.26
C ARG A 54 -10.60 -1.85 -3.41
N LEU A 55 -10.13 -2.19 -2.20
CA LEU A 55 -10.89 -3.01 -1.26
C LEU A 55 -12.16 -2.30 -0.78
N ARG A 56 -12.07 -1.00 -0.47
CA ARG A 56 -13.23 -0.18 -0.09
C ARG A 56 -14.28 -0.14 -1.20
N TYR A 57 -13.85 0.06 -2.45
CA TYR A 57 -14.75 -0.02 -3.61
C TYR A 57 -15.38 -1.41 -3.75
N ALA A 58 -14.60 -2.49 -3.65
CA ALA A 58 -15.12 -3.86 -3.75
C ALA A 58 -16.15 -4.20 -2.65
N LEU A 59 -16.10 -3.52 -1.51
CA LEU A 59 -17.08 -3.63 -0.42
C LEU A 59 -18.29 -2.71 -0.60
N GLY A 60 -18.34 -1.90 -1.65
CA GLY A 60 -19.42 -0.96 -1.91
C GLY A 60 -19.34 0.34 -1.11
N GLU A 61 -18.20 0.67 -0.49
CA GLU A 61 -18.03 1.96 0.19
C GLU A 61 -17.93 3.14 -0.81
N TYR A 62 -17.58 2.86 -2.07
CA TYR A 62 -17.51 3.84 -3.14
C TYR A 62 -18.43 3.43 -4.30
N ASP A 63 -19.16 4.39 -4.86
CA ASP A 63 -20.02 4.18 -6.04
C ASP A 63 -19.21 4.04 -7.34
N GLN A 64 -17.97 4.53 -7.34
CA GLN A 64 -17.08 4.53 -8.50
C GLN A 64 -15.70 3.95 -8.13
N PRO A 65 -15.01 3.30 -9.08
CA PRO A 65 -13.67 2.78 -8.83
C PRO A 65 -12.72 3.92 -8.45
N PRO A 66 -11.81 3.69 -7.49
CA PRO A 66 -10.92 4.74 -7.01
C PRO A 66 -9.97 5.16 -8.13
N GLN A 67 -9.80 6.47 -8.29
CA GLN A 67 -8.75 7.02 -9.14
C GLN A 67 -7.41 6.77 -8.44
N ILE A 68 -6.43 6.25 -9.19
CA ILE A 68 -5.08 6.01 -8.69
C ILE A 68 -4.45 7.39 -8.43
N LEU A 69 -4.52 7.87 -7.19
CA LEU A 69 -3.98 9.16 -6.80
C LEU A 69 -2.47 9.06 -6.57
N ALA A 70 -1.74 10.13 -6.89
CA ALA A 70 -0.32 10.21 -6.58
C ALA A 70 -0.14 10.35 -5.06
N VAL A 71 0.68 9.51 -4.44
CA VAL A 71 1.05 9.67 -3.03
C VAL A 71 1.98 10.88 -2.91
N PRO A 72 1.75 11.80 -1.95
CA PRO A 72 2.64 12.94 -1.68
C PRO A 72 4.09 12.49 -1.49
N ASP A 73 5.05 13.35 -1.87
CA ASP A 73 6.49 13.11 -1.63
C ASP A 73 6.81 12.88 -0.16
#